data_AF-A0A1T4ME51-F1
#
_entry.id   AF-A0A1T4ME51-F1
#
_cell.length_a   1.000
_cell.length_b   1.000
_cell.length_c   1.000
_cell.angle_alpha   90.00
_cell.angle_beta   90.00
_cell.angle_gamma   90.00
#
_symmetry.space_group_name_H-M   'P 1'
#
loop_
_entity.id
_entity.type
_entity.pdbx_description
1 polymer ?
#
loop_
_entity_poly.entity_id
_entity_poly.type
_entity_poly.pdbx_seq_one_letter_code
_entity_poly.pdbx_strand_id
1 'polypeptide(L)'
;MDTITLATGIIADRSVTFTVTVIVAGIGIVLCTLLVLIGVFYAFGAVVSKSQANAKKKEAKKMQSDMEAALSKASESVPAPAPASAPVIEEGISGEVVAAISAAVYAMEGGSAVIRSVSRKASPVSTRNPWAQAAVVDNTRPF
;
A
#
# COMPACT_ATOMS: atom_id res chain seq x y z
N MET A 1 -38.90 -59.31 -6.30
CA MET A 1 -39.13 -58.04 -5.59
C MET A 1 -38.16 -57.04 -6.22
N ASP A 2 -38.58 -56.42 -7.30
CA ASP A 2 -37.67 -55.74 -8.21
C ASP A 2 -37.17 -54.43 -7.60
N THR A 3 -35.84 -54.26 -7.57
CA THR A 3 -35.16 -53.04 -7.11
C THR A 3 -35.61 -51.79 -7.87
N ILE A 4 -36.16 -51.98 -9.07
CA ILE A 4 -36.74 -50.93 -9.92
C ILE A 4 -37.98 -50.29 -9.28
N THR A 5 -38.79 -51.06 -8.53
CA THR A 5 -39.99 -50.55 -7.85
C THR A 5 -39.63 -49.69 -6.63
N LEU A 6 -38.47 -49.92 -6.02
CA LEU A 6 -37.97 -49.13 -4.89
C LEU A 6 -37.45 -47.76 -5.35
N ALA A 7 -36.90 -47.67 -6.55
CA ALA A 7 -36.42 -46.42 -7.15
C ALA A 7 -37.55 -45.51 -7.69
N THR A 8 -38.71 -46.07 -8.04
CA THR A 8 -39.86 -45.30 -8.56
C THR A 8 -40.70 -44.63 -7.47
N GLY A 9 -40.37 -44.85 -6.19
CA GLY A 9 -41.10 -44.31 -5.04
C GLY A 9 -40.61 -42.96 -4.50
N ILE A 10 -39.56 -42.36 -5.06
CA ILE A 10 -39.06 -41.05 -4.58
C ILE A 10 -39.80 -39.93 -5.31
N ILE A 11 -40.95 -39.55 -4.75
CA ILE A 11 -41.62 -38.29 -5.09
C ILE A 11 -40.78 -37.16 -4.49
N ALA A 12 -40.14 -36.36 -5.36
CA ALA A 12 -39.39 -35.19 -4.93
C ALA A 12 -40.35 -34.20 -4.26
N ASP A 13 -40.17 -33.96 -2.97
CA ASP A 13 -40.94 -32.93 -2.27
C ASP A 13 -40.53 -31.55 -2.81
N ARG A 14 -41.45 -30.94 -3.56
CA ARG A 14 -41.31 -29.59 -4.10
C ARG A 14 -42.02 -28.55 -3.24
N SER A 15 -42.29 -28.88 -1.97
CA SER A 15 -42.88 -27.92 -1.05
C SER A 15 -42.08 -26.61 -1.02
N VAL A 16 -42.82 -25.51 -0.96
CA VAL A 16 -42.23 -24.16 -0.90
C VAL A 16 -41.32 -24.06 0.31
N THR A 17 -41.71 -24.67 1.44
CA THR A 17 -40.92 -24.71 2.67
C THR A 17 -39.58 -25.41 2.47
N PHE A 18 -39.54 -26.57 1.81
CA PHE A 18 -38.29 -27.27 1.51
C PHE A 18 -37.40 -26.47 0.55
N THR A 19 -38.00 -25.83 -0.45
CA THR A 19 -37.26 -25.00 -1.41
C THR A 19 -36.63 -23.78 -0.72
N VAL A 20 -37.39 -23.10 0.14
CA VAL A 20 -36.91 -21.93 0.88
C VAL A 20 -35.79 -22.31 1.86
N THR A 21 -35.92 -23.41 2.60
CA THR A 21 -34.87 -23.83 3.54
C THR A 21 -33.57 -24.18 2.82
N VAL A 22 -33.63 -24.85 1.67
CA VAL A 22 -32.44 -25.16 0.85
C VAL A 22 -31.77 -23.88 0.34
N ILE A 23 -32.56 -22.89 -0.11
CA ILE A 23 -32.01 -21.60 -0.57
C ILE A 23 -31.33 -20.85 0.58
N VAL A 24 -32.01 -20.74 1.73
CA VAL A 24 -31.47 -20.05 2.91
C VAL A 24 -30.21 -20.75 3.43
N ALA A 25 -30.23 -22.09 3.50
CA ALA A 25 -29.07 -22.88 3.88
C ALA A 25 -27.92 -22.72 2.87
N GLY A 26 -28.22 -22.72 1.56
CA GLY A 26 -27.23 -22.50 0.50
C GLY A 26 -26.54 -21.15 0.63
N ILE A 27 -27.31 -20.06 0.77
CA ILE A 27 -26.75 -18.72 0.99
C ILE A 27 -25.91 -18.67 2.27
N GLY A 28 -26.41 -19.27 3.36
CA GLY A 28 -25.69 -19.35 4.62
C GLY A 28 -24.35 -20.08 4.51
N ILE A 29 -24.33 -21.24 3.85
CA ILE A 29 -23.11 -22.04 3.65
C ILE A 29 -22.10 -21.30 2.77
N VAL A 30 -22.55 -20.66 1.69
CA VAL A 30 -21.67 -19.88 0.79
C VAL A 30 -21.04 -18.70 1.55
N LEU A 31 -21.82 -17.96 2.35
CA LEU A 31 -21.28 -16.86 3.15
C LEU A 31 -20.33 -17.38 4.25
N CYS A 32 -20.67 -18.48 4.91
CA CYS A 32 -19.86 -19.08 5.96
C CYS A 32 -18.50 -19.56 5.41
N THR A 33 -18.50 -20.29 4.29
CA THR A 33 -17.28 -20.75 3.62
C THR A 33 -16.39 -19.59 3.18
N LEU A 34 -16.96 -18.51 2.66
CA LEU A 34 -16.21 -17.31 2.30
C LEU A 34 -15.53 -16.71 3.54
N LEU A 35 -16.25 -16.55 4.66
CA LEU A 35 -15.67 -16.06 5.91
C LEU A 35 -14.57 -16.96 6.46
N VAL A 36 -14.73 -18.28 6.37
CA VAL A 36 -13.69 -19.25 6.75
C VAL A 36 -12.43 -19.05 5.91
N LEU A 37 -12.57 -18.93 4.58
CA LEU A 37 -11.43 -18.65 3.69
C LEU A 37 -10.75 -17.32 4.03
N ILE A 38 -11.51 -16.24 4.22
CA ILE A 38 -10.96 -14.94 4.66
C ILE A 38 -10.21 -15.10 5.97
N GLY A 39 -10.74 -15.85 6.94
CA GLY A 39 -10.09 -16.08 8.23
C GLY A 39 -8.76 -16.79 8.10
N VAL A 40 -8.69 -17.80 7.24
CA VAL A 40 -7.45 -18.54 6.93
C VAL A 40 -6.44 -17.61 6.24
N PHE A 41 -6.86 -16.85 5.22
CA PHE A 41 -5.99 -15.86 4.57
C PHE A 41 -5.54 -14.75 5.53
N TYR A 42 -6.38 -14.34 6.48
CA TYR A 42 -6.02 -13.36 7.50
C TYR A 42 -4.98 -13.92 8.47
N ALA A 43 -5.10 -15.19 8.88
CA ALA A 43 -4.10 -15.84 9.71
C ALA A 43 -2.74 -15.95 8.98
N PHE A 44 -2.74 -16.38 7.71
CA PHE A 44 -1.51 -16.40 6.90
C PHE A 44 -0.96 -14.99 6.66
N GLY A 45 -1.82 -14.01 6.35
CA GLY A 45 -1.45 -12.61 6.16
C GLY A 45 -0.88 -11.97 7.43
N ALA A 46 -1.41 -12.32 8.61
CA ALA A 46 -0.91 -11.86 9.90
C ALA A 46 0.43 -12.53 10.27
N VAL A 47 0.61 -13.82 9.95
CA VAL A 47 1.89 -14.53 10.16
C VAL A 47 2.99 -13.98 9.23
N VAL A 48 2.66 -13.74 7.96
CA VAL A 48 3.59 -13.12 6.99
C VAL A 48 3.88 -11.65 7.36
N SER A 49 2.88 -10.91 7.85
CA SER A 49 3.06 -9.52 8.32
C SER A 49 3.92 -9.45 9.60
N LYS A 50 3.82 -10.42 10.51
CA LYS A 50 4.69 -10.50 11.69
C LYS A 50 6.16 -10.74 11.31
N SER A 51 6.44 -11.38 10.18
CA SER A 51 7.81 -11.52 9.66
C SER A 51 8.39 -10.18 9.19
N GLN A 52 7.59 -9.33 8.53
CA GLN A 52 8.04 -8.00 8.10
C GLN A 52 8.16 -6.98 9.24
N ALA A 53 7.32 -7.06 10.27
CA ALA A 53 7.39 -6.13 11.42
C ALA A 53 8.69 -6.31 12.24
N ASN A 54 9.26 -7.52 12.30
CA ASN A 54 10.53 -7.79 12.97
C ASN A 54 11.76 -7.31 12.17
N ALA A 55 11.65 -7.19 10.84
CA ALA A 55 12.71 -6.60 10.02
C ALA A 55 12.79 -5.07 10.19
N LYS A 56 11.65 -4.37 10.24
CA LYS A 56 11.63 -2.90 10.44
C LYS A 56 12.08 -2.45 11.83
N LYS A 57 11.89 -3.27 12.88
CA LYS A 57 12.34 -2.94 14.25
C LYS A 57 13.85 -3.03 14.42
N LYS A 58 14.54 -3.84 13.61
CA LYS A 58 16.01 -3.98 13.64
C LYS A 58 16.71 -2.84 12.88
N GLU A 59 16.06 -2.28 11.86
CA GLU A 59 16.57 -1.15 11.08
C GLU A 59 16.43 0.19 11.83
N ALA A 60 15.30 0.40 12.52
CA ALA A 60 15.08 1.61 13.32
C ALA A 60 16.08 1.76 14.50
N LYS A 61 16.57 0.64 15.07
CA LYS A 61 17.57 0.68 16.16
C LYS A 61 19.00 0.91 15.67
N LYS A 62 19.30 0.64 14.40
CA LYS A 62 20.60 0.91 13.78
C LYS A 62 20.73 2.37 13.33
N MET A 63 19.65 2.96 12.83
CA MET A 63 19.63 4.38 12.46
C MET A 63 19.72 5.32 13.68
N GLN A 64 19.23 4.91 14.86
CA GLN A 64 19.39 5.73 16.08
C GLN A 64 20.81 5.71 16.66
N SER A 65 21.55 4.59 16.58
CA SER A 65 22.94 4.57 17.05
C SER A 65 23.89 5.35 16.15
N ASP A 66 23.59 5.39 14.84
CA ASP A 66 24.42 6.11 13.87
C ASP A 66 24.20 7.64 13.95
N MET A 67 23.00 8.08 14.38
CA MET A 67 22.68 9.50 14.58
C MET A 67 23.27 10.07 15.88
N GLU A 68 23.40 9.27 16.94
CA GLU A 68 24.00 9.72 18.21
C GLU A 68 25.54 9.79 18.15
N ALA A 69 26.18 8.96 17.31
CA ALA A 69 27.62 9.04 17.05
C ALA A 69 28.02 10.24 16.16
N ALA A 70 27.09 10.76 15.35
CA ALA A 70 27.33 11.93 14.50
C ALA A 70 27.20 13.27 15.26
N LEU A 71 26.42 13.31 16.35
CA LEU A 71 26.17 14.56 17.09
C LEU A 71 27.37 14.97 17.99
N SER A 72 28.19 14.02 18.43
CA SER A 72 29.34 14.28 19.31
C SER A 72 30.58 14.85 18.59
N LYS A 73 30.53 14.99 17.25
CA LYS A 73 31.62 15.56 16.44
C LYS A 73 31.39 16.98 15.91
N ALA A 74 30.24 17.60 16.21
CA ALA A 74 29.91 18.93 15.72
C ALA A 74 29.94 20.01 16.82
N SER A 75 30.85 19.88 17.80
CA SER A 75 31.37 21.05 18.52
C SER A 75 32.47 21.65 17.67
N GLU A 76 32.15 22.68 16.88
CA GLU A 76 32.91 23.94 16.83
C GLU A 76 32.26 24.88 15.78
N SER A 77 32.08 26.14 16.19
CA SER A 77 31.90 27.35 15.37
C SER A 77 30.49 27.78 14.88
N VAL A 78 29.97 28.79 15.58
CA VAL A 78 29.03 29.86 15.17
C VAL A 78 29.91 31.13 15.03
N PRO A 79 29.74 32.09 14.06
CA PRO A 79 28.51 32.88 13.88
C PRO A 79 28.14 33.50 12.50
N ALA A 80 26.82 33.72 12.32
CA ALA A 80 26.10 34.82 11.62
C ALA A 80 26.17 34.98 10.07
N PRO A 81 25.24 35.76 9.45
CA PRO A 81 23.78 35.78 9.48
C PRO A 81 23.19 35.25 8.13
N ALA A 82 22.00 34.65 8.17
CA ALA A 82 21.36 34.00 7.03
C ALA A 82 20.79 34.98 5.98
N PRO A 83 21.21 34.89 4.69
CA PRO A 83 20.34 35.24 3.58
C PRO A 83 19.44 34.05 3.23
N ALA A 84 18.16 34.35 3.00
CA ALA A 84 17.09 33.53 2.40
C ALA A 84 17.27 32.01 2.40
N SER A 85 16.43 31.32 3.20
CA SER A 85 16.29 29.86 3.27
C SER A 85 16.49 29.19 1.90
N ALA A 86 17.68 28.63 1.69
CA ALA A 86 17.94 27.81 0.52
C ALA A 86 16.96 26.63 0.54
N PRO A 87 16.34 26.29 -0.61
CA PRO A 87 15.43 25.15 -0.69
C PRO A 87 16.16 23.89 -0.21
N VAL A 88 15.45 23.04 0.55
CA VAL A 88 16.01 21.76 0.98
C VAL A 88 16.09 20.86 -0.25
N ILE A 89 17.32 20.62 -0.72
CA ILE A 89 17.60 19.80 -1.91
C ILE A 89 18.12 18.45 -1.43
N GLU A 90 17.51 17.35 -1.90
CA GLU A 90 17.98 16.00 -1.60
C GLU A 90 19.40 15.77 -2.18
N GLU A 91 20.27 15.15 -1.38
CA GLU A 91 21.68 14.94 -1.73
C GLU A 91 21.82 14.10 -3.02
N GLY A 92 22.39 14.72 -4.04
CA GLY A 92 22.53 14.14 -5.38
C GLY A 92 21.61 14.73 -6.46
N ILE A 93 20.81 15.77 -6.18
CA ILE A 93 20.13 16.56 -7.22
C ILE A 93 21.05 17.72 -7.64
N SER A 94 21.36 17.82 -8.92
CA SER A 94 22.29 18.83 -9.43
C SER A 94 21.62 20.21 -9.53
N GLY A 95 22.42 21.27 -9.43
CA GLY A 95 21.92 22.66 -9.44
C GLY A 95 21.20 23.01 -10.74
N GLU A 96 21.58 22.39 -11.85
CA GLU A 96 20.92 22.55 -13.16
C GLU A 96 19.49 22.03 -13.12
N VAL A 97 19.26 20.90 -12.46
CA VAL A 97 17.91 20.32 -12.30
C VAL A 97 17.05 21.22 -11.42
N VAL A 98 17.61 21.77 -10.35
CA VAL A 98 16.90 22.72 -9.47
C VAL A 98 16.54 24.00 -10.23
N ALA A 99 17.45 24.53 -11.05
CA ALA A 99 17.21 25.71 -11.88
C ALA A 99 16.15 25.46 -12.97
N ALA A 100 16.17 24.29 -13.59
CA ALA A 100 15.15 23.91 -14.56
C ALA A 100 13.77 23.77 -13.89
N ILE A 101 13.71 23.16 -12.71
CA ILE A 101 12.46 23.03 -11.93
C ILE A 101 11.95 24.41 -11.52
N SER A 102 12.83 25.30 -11.05
CA SER A 102 12.42 26.65 -10.64
C SER A 102 11.92 27.50 -11.80
N ALA A 103 12.58 27.43 -12.96
CA ALA A 103 12.10 28.08 -14.18
C ALA A 103 10.74 27.54 -14.63
N ALA A 104 10.55 26.21 -14.57
CA ALA A 104 9.28 25.58 -14.92
C ALA A 104 8.15 25.98 -13.96
N VAL A 105 8.40 25.98 -12.65
CA VAL A 105 7.43 26.41 -11.63
C VAL A 105 7.06 27.88 -11.83
N TYR A 106 8.04 28.74 -12.11
CA TYR A 106 7.79 30.14 -12.42
C TYR A 106 6.93 30.32 -13.68
N ALA A 107 7.14 29.49 -14.71
CA ALA A 107 6.34 29.53 -15.93
C ALA A 107 4.89 29.03 -15.73
N MET A 108 4.67 28.08 -14.83
CA MET A 108 3.34 27.49 -14.59
C MET A 108 2.51 28.28 -13.56
N GLU A 109 3.13 28.75 -12.49
CA GLU A 109 2.45 29.32 -11.32
C GLU A 109 2.71 30.83 -11.17
N GLY A 110 3.59 31.39 -12.00
CA GLY A 110 3.99 32.79 -11.95
C GLY A 110 4.96 33.10 -10.80
N GLY A 111 5.17 34.39 -10.54
CA GLY A 111 6.14 34.87 -9.53
C GLY A 111 5.75 34.64 -8.07
N SER A 112 4.59 34.04 -7.79
CA SER A 112 4.09 33.81 -6.42
C SER A 112 4.48 32.45 -5.82
N ALA A 113 5.03 31.54 -6.63
CA ALA A 113 5.36 30.20 -6.16
C ALA A 113 6.75 30.14 -5.49
N VAL A 114 6.82 29.52 -4.31
CA VAL A 114 8.06 29.32 -3.55
C VAL A 114 8.34 27.83 -3.43
N ILE A 115 9.49 27.41 -3.93
CA ILE A 115 9.94 26.01 -3.86
C ILE A 115 10.48 25.75 -2.45
N ARG A 116 9.82 24.88 -1.69
CA ARG A 116 10.23 24.51 -0.33
C ARG A 116 11.24 23.36 -0.29
N SER A 117 11.09 22.41 -1.20
CA SER A 117 11.96 21.24 -1.27
C SER A 117 12.00 20.67 -2.69
N VAL A 118 13.16 20.16 -3.08
CA VAL A 118 13.33 19.37 -4.30
C VAL A 118 13.84 17.99 -3.90
N SER A 119 13.03 16.97 -4.14
CA SER A 119 13.38 15.57 -3.90
C SER A 119 13.13 14.73 -5.14
N ARG A 120 13.91 13.67 -5.31
CA ARG A 120 13.61 12.66 -6.31
C ARG A 120 12.41 11.89 -5.81
N LYS A 121 11.45 11.66 -6.69
CA LYS A 121 10.38 10.72 -6.42
C LYS A 121 11.01 9.35 -6.19
N ALA A 122 10.97 8.86 -4.96
CA ALA A 122 11.31 7.48 -4.65
C ALA A 122 10.58 6.57 -5.65
N SER A 123 11.29 5.58 -6.19
CA SER A 123 10.79 4.70 -7.26
C SER A 123 9.32 4.34 -7.03
N PRO A 124 8.43 4.45 -8.06
CA PRO A 124 6.99 4.24 -7.89
C PRO A 124 6.65 2.89 -7.24
N VAL A 125 7.57 1.93 -7.30
CA VAL A 125 7.51 0.62 -6.63
C VAL A 125 7.41 0.71 -5.11
N SER A 126 7.94 1.75 -4.47
CA SER A 126 8.15 1.75 -3.01
C SER A 126 7.10 2.50 -2.18
N THR A 127 6.27 3.39 -2.75
CA THR A 127 5.48 4.32 -1.91
C THR A 127 3.99 4.41 -2.25
N ARG A 128 3.56 4.04 -3.47
CA ARG A 128 2.12 3.98 -3.79
C ARG A 128 1.55 2.61 -3.44
N ASN A 129 0.33 2.58 -2.89
CA ASN A 129 -0.46 1.35 -2.73
C ASN A 129 -0.41 0.53 -4.03
N PRO A 130 -0.07 -0.77 -4.00
CA PRO A 130 -0.01 -1.62 -5.18
C PRO A 130 -1.26 -1.54 -6.08
N TRP A 131 -2.44 -1.29 -5.51
CA TRP A 131 -3.67 -1.10 -6.29
C TRP A 131 -3.73 0.21 -7.08
N ALA A 132 -3.17 1.29 -6.53
CA ALA A 132 -3.08 2.57 -7.25
C ALA A 132 -2.13 2.47 -8.44
N GLN A 133 -1.10 1.62 -8.34
CA GLN A 133 -0.20 1.32 -9.45
C GLN A 133 -0.90 0.50 -10.55
N ALA A 134 -1.64 -0.55 -10.17
CA ALA A 134 -2.41 -1.35 -11.11
C ALA A 134 -3.41 -0.50 -11.91
N ALA A 135 -4.15 0.37 -11.23
CA ALA A 135 -5.09 1.27 -11.90
C ALA A 135 -4.41 2.21 -12.90
N VAL A 136 -3.26 2.80 -12.58
CA VAL A 136 -2.53 3.66 -13.52
C VAL A 136 -2.06 2.86 -14.73
N VAL A 137 -1.45 1.69 -14.51
CA VAL A 137 -0.97 0.81 -15.58
C VAL A 137 -2.11 0.41 -16.53
N ASP A 138 -3.28 0.05 -15.99
CA ASP A 138 -4.45 -0.33 -16.79
C ASP A 138 -5.06 0.83 -17.58
N ASN A 139 -4.99 2.07 -17.05
CA ASN A 139 -5.50 3.27 -17.72
C ASN A 139 -4.52 3.87 -18.73
N THR A 140 -3.21 3.60 -18.60
CA THR A 140 -2.18 4.19 -19.46
C THR A 140 -1.54 3.20 -20.42
N ARG A 141 -2.01 1.96 -20.48
CA ARG A 141 -1.53 1.00 -21.49
C ARG A 141 -2.03 1.40 -22.89
N PRO A 142 -1.18 1.33 -23.93
CA PRO A 142 -1.62 1.58 -25.30
C PRO A 142 -2.61 0.51 -25.76
N PHE A 143 -3.51 0.90 -26.67
CA PHE A 143 -4.48 0.02 -27.32
C PHE A 143 -3.85 -0.81 -28.44
#